data_AF-A0A0N1HFI1-F1
#
_entry.id   AF-A0A0N1HFI1-F1
#
_cell.length_a   1.000
_cell.length_b   1.000
_cell.length_c   1.000
_cell.angle_alpha   90.00
_cell.angle_beta   90.00
_cell.angle_gamma   90.00
#
_symmetry.space_group_name_H-M   'P 1'
#
loop_
_entity.id
_entity.type
_entity.pdbx_description
1 polymer ?
#
loop_
_entity_poly.entity_id
_entity_poly.type
_entity_poly.pdbx_seq_one_letter_code
_entity_poly.pdbx_strand_id
1 'polypeptide(L)'
;MIRRSVSQLAGPPRIFTTSRSCLRTNAWPLLQLQSSSQQARYASSKTTPTSRVFNFFYGTTLIVGLGIVYIYATDTRASIHKWVVIPALRTIYPDAEDAHHIGNQTLKALWEFGLHPRERGDPDASHDLAVEVFGQTIRNPVATSAGIDKGAEIPDALFAFGAGIVEVGGATPKAQPGNEKPESFA
;
A
#
# COMPACT_ATOMS: atom_id res chain seq x y z
N MET A 1 -69.73 -7.49 77.03
CA MET A 1 -69.50 -7.34 78.49
C MET A 1 -68.04 -6.89 78.64
N ILE A 2 -67.61 -5.77 79.20
CA ILE A 2 -68.19 -4.66 79.99
C ILE A 2 -67.04 -3.62 80.06
N ARG A 3 -67.40 -2.32 80.02
CA ARG A 3 -66.73 -1.12 80.60
C ARG A 3 -65.25 -0.81 80.22
N ARG A 4 -64.93 0.43 79.79
CA ARG A 4 -64.82 1.69 80.58
C ARG A 4 -63.87 1.50 81.78
N SER A 5 -62.96 2.38 82.16
CA SER A 5 -62.67 3.78 81.86
C SER A 5 -61.72 4.26 82.98
N VAL A 6 -60.99 5.36 82.72
CA VAL A 6 -60.28 6.23 83.69
C VAL A 6 -59.17 5.53 84.51
N SER A 7 -58.13 6.15 85.06
CA SER A 7 -57.74 7.50 85.48
C SER A 7 -56.31 7.32 86.04
N GLN A 8 -55.33 8.21 85.89
CA GLN A 8 -54.97 9.32 86.80
C GLN A 8 -53.55 9.74 86.33
N LEU A 9 -53.30 10.97 85.91
CA LEU A 9 -52.95 12.16 86.70
C LEU A 9 -51.60 12.12 87.46
N ALA A 10 -50.71 12.99 86.96
CA ALA A 10 -49.85 13.94 87.68
C ALA A 10 -48.46 13.52 88.17
N GLY A 11 -47.47 14.36 87.81
CA GLY A 11 -46.27 14.61 88.62
C GLY A 11 -44.93 14.67 87.86
N PRO A 12 -44.36 15.87 87.61
CA PRO A 12 -43.02 16.06 87.03
C PRO A 12 -41.98 16.26 88.18
N PRO A 13 -40.76 16.79 88.01
CA PRO A 13 -39.90 17.02 86.84
C PRO A 13 -38.48 16.44 87.04
N ARG A 14 -37.57 16.63 86.07
CA ARG A 14 -36.22 17.21 86.25
C ARG A 14 -35.34 16.96 85.02
N ILE A 15 -34.83 18.04 84.46
CA ILE A 15 -33.80 18.04 83.42
C ILE A 15 -32.46 17.86 84.12
N PHE A 16 -31.72 16.84 83.71
CA PHE A 16 -30.28 16.74 83.98
C PHE A 16 -29.56 16.52 82.65
N THR A 17 -28.60 17.40 82.42
CA THR A 17 -27.60 17.31 81.36
C THR A 17 -26.68 16.14 81.65
N THR A 18 -26.24 15.40 80.63
CA THR A 18 -24.88 14.86 80.57
C THR A 18 -24.57 14.36 79.15
N SER A 19 -23.37 14.75 78.72
CA SER A 19 -22.62 14.26 77.58
C SER A 19 -22.57 12.73 77.54
N ARG A 20 -22.81 12.15 76.35
CA ARG A 20 -22.25 10.85 75.96
C ARG A 20 -21.94 10.85 74.46
N SER A 21 -20.65 10.78 74.17
CA SER A 21 -20.11 10.21 72.95
C SER A 21 -20.56 8.76 72.82
N CYS A 22 -21.16 8.41 71.68
CA CYS A 22 -21.43 7.03 71.32
C CYS A 22 -21.14 6.83 69.83
N LEU A 23 -20.05 6.09 69.59
CA LEU A 23 -19.87 5.03 68.58
C LEU A 23 -20.92 4.95 67.46
N ARG A 24 -20.44 5.03 66.21
CA ARG A 24 -21.15 4.51 65.03
C ARG A 24 -20.11 4.08 64.00
N THR A 25 -19.71 2.81 63.97
CA THR A 25 -20.30 1.73 63.16
C THR A 25 -20.48 2.05 61.68
N ASN A 26 -19.59 1.44 60.89
CA ASN A 26 -19.71 0.93 59.52
C ASN A 26 -20.81 1.53 58.63
N ALA A 27 -20.39 2.44 57.75
CA ALA A 27 -21.10 2.73 56.50
C ALA A 27 -20.39 2.01 55.35
N TRP A 28 -21.16 1.22 54.61
CA TRP A 28 -20.76 0.57 53.36
C TRP A 28 -20.35 1.62 52.32
N PRO A 29 -19.36 1.36 51.45
CA PRO A 29 -19.06 2.30 50.38
C PRO A 29 -20.20 2.22 49.36
N LEU A 30 -20.99 3.30 49.29
CA LEU A 30 -21.80 3.57 48.11
C LEU A 30 -20.85 3.71 46.93
N LEU A 31 -20.94 2.79 45.97
CA LEU A 31 -20.31 2.90 44.66
C LEU A 31 -20.75 4.23 44.02
N GLN A 32 -19.92 5.25 44.18
CA GLN A 32 -20.05 6.49 43.44
C GLN A 32 -19.67 6.17 41.99
N LEU A 33 -20.67 6.07 41.12
CA LEU A 33 -20.51 6.20 39.68
C LEU A 33 -19.93 7.60 39.42
N GLN A 34 -18.60 7.70 39.43
CA GLN A 34 -17.90 8.87 38.91
C GLN A 34 -18.12 8.87 37.40
N SER A 35 -19.07 9.68 36.94
CA SER A 35 -19.18 10.06 35.53
C SER A 35 -17.94 10.89 35.19
N SER A 36 -16.88 10.23 34.75
CA SER A 36 -15.75 10.87 34.10
C SER A 36 -16.24 11.45 32.78
N SER A 37 -16.65 12.72 32.80
CA SER A 37 -16.84 13.50 31.59
C SER A 37 -15.48 13.63 30.92
N GLN A 38 -15.14 12.67 30.05
CA GLN A 38 -14.04 12.83 29.11
C GLN A 38 -14.45 13.96 28.17
N GLN A 39 -14.00 15.18 28.48
CA GLN A 39 -14.00 16.27 27.54
C GLN A 39 -13.07 15.86 26.41
N ALA A 40 -13.65 15.41 25.30
CA ALA A 40 -12.92 15.18 24.05
C ALA A 40 -12.22 16.49 23.69
N ARG A 41 -10.91 16.55 23.90
CA ARG A 41 -10.07 17.65 23.45
C ARG A 41 -9.97 17.54 21.93
N TYR A 42 -10.91 18.14 21.22
CA TYR A 42 -10.75 18.37 19.78
C TYR A 42 -9.60 19.34 19.59
N ALA A 43 -8.43 18.83 19.20
CA ALA A 43 -7.31 19.64 18.74
C ALA A 43 -7.70 20.29 17.41
N SER A 44 -8.44 21.40 17.46
CA SER A 44 -8.69 22.23 16.29
C SER A 44 -7.41 22.96 15.94
N SER A 45 -6.55 22.36 15.12
CA SER A 45 -5.41 23.07 14.53
C SER A 45 -5.96 24.20 13.65
N LYS A 46 -5.86 25.45 14.14
CA LYS A 46 -6.14 26.62 13.31
C LYS A 46 -5.01 26.73 12.29
N THR A 47 -5.18 26.10 11.13
CA THR A 47 -4.26 26.26 10.01
C THR A 47 -4.36 27.70 9.49
N THR A 48 -3.28 28.47 9.65
CA THR A 48 -3.16 29.85 9.15
C THR A 48 -3.42 29.89 7.63
N PRO A 49 -4.14 30.89 7.08
CA PRO A 49 -4.40 30.96 5.64
C PRO A 49 -3.11 30.92 4.78
N THR A 50 -2.00 31.45 5.29
CA THR A 50 -0.69 31.33 4.65
C THR A 50 -0.20 29.88 4.56
N SER A 51 -0.37 29.06 5.61
CA SER A 51 0.06 27.66 5.58
C SER A 51 -0.78 26.80 4.64
N ARG A 52 -2.04 27.16 4.38
CA ARG A 52 -2.87 26.47 3.36
C ARG A 52 -2.37 26.73 1.94
N VAL A 53 -2.00 27.97 1.63
CA VAL A 53 -1.44 28.35 0.33
C VAL A 53 -0.10 27.65 0.10
N PHE A 54 0.79 27.66 1.11
CA PHE A 54 2.06 26.93 1.00
C PHE A 54 1.85 25.42 0.88
N ASN A 55 0.97 24.82 1.68
CA ASN A 55 0.65 23.38 1.56
C ASN A 55 0.08 23.03 0.18
N PHE A 56 -0.70 23.93 -0.43
CA PHE A 56 -1.17 23.76 -1.81
C PHE A 56 -0.01 23.74 -2.80
N PHE A 57 0.94 24.68 -2.72
CA PHE A 57 2.11 24.69 -3.59
C PHE A 57 3.01 23.47 -3.37
N TYR A 58 3.27 23.09 -2.12
CA TYR A 58 4.02 21.87 -1.80
C TYR A 58 3.33 20.61 -2.31
N GLY A 59 2.02 20.47 -2.07
CA GLY A 59 1.24 19.33 -2.55
C GLY A 59 1.21 19.26 -4.08
N THR A 60 1.00 20.39 -4.75
CA THR A 60 0.97 20.46 -6.22
C THR A 60 2.34 20.10 -6.80
N THR A 61 3.41 20.64 -6.23
CA THR A 61 4.79 20.36 -6.69
C THR A 61 5.14 18.89 -6.50
N LEU A 62 4.72 18.29 -5.38
CA LEU A 62 4.92 16.89 -5.10
C LEU A 62 4.14 16.00 -6.09
N ILE A 63 2.87 16.30 -6.36
CA ILE A 63 2.05 15.53 -7.32
C ILE A 63 2.62 15.63 -8.74
N VAL A 64 2.93 16.85 -9.19
CA VAL A 64 3.49 17.06 -10.53
C VAL A 64 4.86 16.40 -10.65
N GLY A 65 5.72 16.56 -9.63
CA GLY A 65 7.03 15.92 -9.58
C GLY A 65 6.93 14.40 -9.65
N LEU A 66 6.06 13.79 -8.85
CA LEU A 66 5.81 12.35 -8.89
C LEU A 66 5.23 11.90 -10.24
N GLY A 67 4.34 12.69 -10.83
CA GLY A 67 3.80 12.42 -12.17
C GLY A 67 4.88 12.41 -13.25
N ILE A 68 5.78 13.40 -13.24
CA ILE A 68 6.92 13.48 -14.16
C ILE A 68 7.86 12.30 -13.95
N VAL A 69 8.19 11.97 -12.70
CA VAL A 69 9.05 10.83 -12.36
C VAL A 69 8.41 9.52 -12.81
N TYR A 70 7.11 9.32 -12.58
CA TYR A 70 6.39 8.14 -13.06
C TYR A 70 6.42 8.05 -14.57
N ILE A 71 6.14 9.15 -15.29
CA ILE A 71 6.17 9.17 -16.76
C ILE A 71 7.57 8.80 -17.26
N TYR A 72 8.60 9.40 -16.70
CA TYR A 72 9.99 9.16 -17.09
C TYR A 72 10.45 7.74 -16.76
N ALA A 73 10.17 7.23 -15.55
CA ALA A 73 10.62 5.91 -15.14
C ALA A 73 9.87 4.75 -15.84
N THR A 74 8.67 5.02 -16.36
CA THR A 74 7.89 4.04 -17.15
C THR A 74 8.06 4.22 -18.65
N ASP A 75 8.91 5.13 -19.11
CA ASP A 75 9.22 5.32 -20.52
C ASP A 75 10.41 4.45 -20.91
N THR A 76 10.22 3.56 -21.89
CA THR A 76 11.27 2.71 -22.48
C THR A 76 12.49 3.49 -22.97
N ARG A 77 12.28 4.73 -23.43
CA ARG A 77 13.33 5.61 -23.96
C ARG A 77 14.15 6.30 -22.87
N ALA A 78 13.74 6.18 -21.61
CA ALA A 78 14.40 6.88 -20.52
C ALA A 78 15.83 6.37 -20.34
N SER A 79 16.77 7.33 -20.31
CA SER A 79 18.21 7.05 -20.21
C SER A 79 18.58 6.31 -18.91
N ILE A 80 17.74 6.40 -17.87
CA ILE A 80 17.94 5.73 -16.58
C ILE A 80 18.00 4.21 -16.71
N HIS A 81 17.23 3.61 -17.62
CA HIS A 81 17.26 2.16 -17.83
C HIS A 81 18.66 1.72 -18.30
N LYS A 82 19.21 2.44 -19.28
CA LYS A 82 20.53 2.13 -19.85
C LYS A 82 21.69 2.42 -18.88
N TRP A 83 21.66 3.55 -18.19
CA TRP A 83 22.81 4.04 -17.42
C TRP A 83 22.79 3.65 -15.94
N VAL A 84 21.64 3.29 -15.40
CA VAL A 84 21.50 2.95 -13.98
C VAL A 84 21.00 1.52 -13.83
N VAL A 85 19.86 1.17 -14.44
CA VAL A 85 19.24 -0.15 -14.20
C VAL A 85 20.12 -1.29 -14.70
N ILE A 86 20.60 -1.23 -15.95
CA ILE A 86 21.44 -2.30 -16.50
C ILE A 86 22.79 -2.44 -15.76
N PRO A 87 23.56 -1.37 -15.50
CA PRO A 87 24.78 -1.50 -14.71
C PRO A 87 24.54 -1.98 -13.28
N ALA A 88 23.47 -1.53 -12.62
CA ALA A 88 23.11 -2.01 -11.28
C ALA A 88 22.78 -3.51 -11.29
N LEU A 89 21.97 -3.97 -12.25
CA LEU A 89 21.61 -5.38 -12.37
C LEU A 89 22.86 -6.27 -12.56
N ARG A 90 23.79 -5.87 -13.44
CA ARG A 90 25.05 -6.61 -13.67
C ARG A 90 25.97 -6.62 -12.44
N THR A 91 25.92 -5.57 -11.62
CA THR A 91 26.74 -5.48 -10.40
C THR A 91 26.15 -6.30 -9.26
N ILE A 92 24.81 -6.37 -9.16
CA ILE A 92 24.10 -7.09 -8.11
C ILE A 92 24.01 -8.59 -8.42
N TYR A 93 23.77 -8.95 -9.69
CA TYR A 93 23.63 -10.32 -10.17
C TYR A 93 24.72 -10.63 -11.21
N PRO A 94 25.86 -11.20 -10.78
CA PRO A 94 26.95 -11.54 -11.69
C PRO A 94 26.65 -12.79 -12.55
N ASP A 95 25.75 -13.67 -12.10
CA ASP A 95 25.28 -14.82 -12.89
C ASP A 95 24.21 -14.37 -13.90
N ALA A 96 24.40 -14.75 -15.17
CA ALA A 96 23.55 -14.29 -16.27
C ALA A 96 22.14 -14.87 -16.21
N GLU A 97 21.99 -16.15 -15.79
CA GLU A 97 20.69 -16.80 -15.70
C GLU A 97 19.90 -16.25 -14.51
N ASP A 98 20.55 -16.00 -13.37
CA ASP A 98 19.90 -15.36 -12.23
C ASP A 98 19.45 -13.93 -12.56
N ALA A 99 20.29 -13.14 -13.25
CA ALA A 99 19.92 -11.80 -13.71
C ALA A 99 18.71 -11.85 -14.67
N HIS A 100 18.65 -12.85 -15.55
CA HIS A 100 17.52 -13.07 -16.45
C HIS A 100 16.23 -13.41 -15.69
N HIS A 101 16.27 -14.37 -14.76
CA HIS A 101 15.11 -14.74 -13.94
C HIS A 101 14.60 -13.56 -13.10
N ILE A 102 15.49 -12.81 -12.46
CA ILE A 102 15.12 -11.61 -11.68
C ILE A 102 14.55 -10.53 -12.59
N GLY A 103 15.10 -10.35 -13.80
CA GLY A 103 14.57 -9.44 -14.80
C GLY A 103 13.12 -9.77 -15.15
N ASN A 104 12.82 -11.02 -15.46
CA ASN A 104 11.47 -11.47 -15.80
C ASN A 104 10.51 -11.33 -14.61
N GLN A 105 10.92 -11.72 -13.41
CA GLN A 105 10.10 -11.56 -12.19
C GLN A 105 9.83 -10.08 -11.87
N THR A 106 10.85 -9.23 -12.02
CA THR A 106 10.70 -7.78 -11.80
C THR A 106 9.75 -7.19 -12.82
N LEU A 107 9.87 -7.56 -14.09
CA LEU A 107 8.98 -7.07 -15.14
C LEU A 107 7.54 -7.51 -14.92
N LYS A 108 7.33 -8.77 -14.50
CA LYS A 108 6.01 -9.30 -14.12
C LYS A 108 5.40 -8.53 -12.95
N ALA A 109 6.17 -8.30 -11.88
CA ALA A 109 5.71 -7.51 -10.75
C ALA A 109 5.38 -6.06 -11.17
N LEU A 110 6.25 -5.42 -11.94
CA LEU A 110 6.00 -4.08 -12.45
C LEU A 110 4.77 -4.01 -13.35
N TRP A 111 4.49 -5.06 -14.13
CA TRP A 111 3.28 -5.18 -14.92
C TRP A 111 2.03 -5.16 -14.05
N GLU A 112 2.00 -6.02 -13.02
CA GLU A 112 0.89 -6.11 -12.07
C GLU A 112 0.64 -4.79 -11.32
N PHE A 113 1.69 -4.05 -10.99
CA PHE A 113 1.58 -2.74 -10.34
C PHE A 113 1.37 -1.56 -11.31
N GLY A 114 1.31 -1.80 -12.64
CA GLY A 114 1.17 -0.74 -13.64
C GLY A 114 2.38 0.22 -13.72
N LEU A 115 3.54 -0.27 -13.28
CA LEU A 115 4.84 0.42 -13.26
C LEU A 115 5.83 -0.14 -14.29
N HIS A 116 5.40 -1.04 -15.17
CA HIS A 116 6.23 -1.57 -16.24
C HIS A 116 6.66 -0.44 -17.19
N PRO A 117 7.91 -0.49 -17.70
CA PRO A 117 8.32 0.38 -18.80
C PRO A 117 7.46 0.06 -20.02
N ARG A 118 7.01 1.09 -20.72
CA ARG A 118 6.20 0.97 -21.91
C ARG A 118 6.57 2.04 -22.91
N GLU A 119 6.42 1.72 -24.18
CA GLU A 119 6.54 2.69 -25.24
C GLU A 119 5.39 3.70 -25.13
N ARG A 120 5.71 4.99 -25.14
CA ARG A 120 4.73 6.06 -25.06
C ARG A 120 4.55 6.72 -26.42
N GLY A 121 3.29 6.90 -26.80
CA GLY A 121 2.91 7.39 -28.13
C GLY A 121 2.57 6.23 -29.07
N ASP A 122 2.36 6.54 -30.35
CA ASP A 122 2.17 5.55 -31.42
C ASP A 122 3.15 5.89 -32.56
N PRO A 123 4.44 5.50 -32.44
CA PRO A 123 5.43 5.79 -33.47
C PRO A 123 5.11 5.09 -34.80
N ASP A 124 4.36 3.99 -34.74
CA ASP A 124 3.99 3.18 -35.90
C ASP A 124 2.63 3.60 -36.49
N ALA A 125 2.04 4.71 -36.03
CA ALA A 125 0.75 5.20 -36.50
C ALA A 125 0.73 5.50 -38.01
N SER A 126 1.87 5.89 -38.59
CA SER A 126 1.99 6.17 -40.03
C SER A 126 2.01 4.90 -40.89
N HIS A 127 2.19 3.71 -40.29
CA HIS A 127 2.31 2.43 -40.98
C HIS A 127 3.47 2.36 -42.00
N ASP A 128 4.47 3.24 -41.89
CA ASP A 128 5.62 3.28 -42.81
C ASP A 128 6.49 2.01 -42.75
N LEU A 129 6.41 1.28 -41.63
CA LEU A 129 7.14 0.03 -41.37
C LEU A 129 6.22 -1.20 -41.35
N ALA A 130 4.95 -1.07 -41.75
CA ALA A 130 4.02 -2.19 -41.73
C ALA A 130 4.44 -3.27 -42.74
N VAL A 131 4.41 -4.53 -42.31
CA VAL A 131 4.76 -5.68 -43.16
C VAL A 131 3.74 -6.81 -42.99
N GLU A 132 3.62 -7.67 -44.00
CA GLU A 132 2.75 -8.85 -43.94
C GLU A 132 3.57 -10.11 -43.67
N VAL A 133 3.19 -10.86 -42.63
CA VAL A 133 3.84 -12.09 -42.21
C VAL A 133 2.74 -13.14 -41.98
N PHE A 134 2.83 -14.29 -42.67
CA PHE A 134 1.82 -15.37 -42.60
C PHE A 134 0.37 -14.91 -42.85
N GLY A 135 0.16 -13.93 -43.73
CA GLY A 135 -1.17 -13.37 -44.00
C GLY A 135 -1.70 -12.40 -42.93
N GLN A 136 -0.86 -12.01 -41.97
CA GLN A 136 -1.17 -11.03 -40.94
C GLN A 136 -0.32 -9.77 -41.13
N THR A 137 -0.95 -8.60 -41.08
CA THR A 137 -0.24 -7.32 -41.12
C THR A 137 0.23 -6.94 -39.72
N ILE A 138 1.54 -6.80 -39.53
CA ILE A 138 2.15 -6.28 -38.31
C ILE A 138 2.56 -4.81 -38.51
N ARG A 139 2.44 -3.99 -37.46
CA ARG A 139 2.67 -2.54 -37.53
C ARG A 139 4.14 -2.17 -37.70
N ASN A 140 5.03 -2.98 -37.11
CA ASN A 140 6.48 -2.86 -37.24
C ASN A 140 7.11 -4.27 -37.33
N PRO A 141 8.29 -4.40 -37.96
CA PRO A 141 8.97 -5.69 -38.13
C PRO A 141 9.89 -6.06 -36.96
N VAL A 142 9.77 -5.40 -35.80
CA VAL A 142 10.63 -5.65 -34.64
C VAL A 142 10.04 -6.81 -33.82
N ALA A 143 10.87 -7.81 -33.55
CA ALA A 143 10.48 -9.02 -32.82
C ALA A 143 11.39 -9.29 -31.63
N THR A 144 10.81 -9.85 -30.57
CA THR A 144 11.57 -10.45 -29.46
C THR A 144 11.77 -11.93 -29.75
N SER A 145 13.02 -12.42 -29.68
CA SER A 145 13.38 -13.80 -29.99
C SER A 145 12.95 -14.78 -28.89
N ALA A 146 12.77 -16.05 -29.27
CA ALA A 146 12.63 -17.14 -28.31
C ALA A 146 13.78 -17.18 -27.29
N GLY A 147 13.47 -17.69 -26.10
CA GLY A 147 14.41 -17.84 -24.99
C GLY A 147 14.40 -16.69 -23.98
N ILE A 148 13.88 -15.50 -24.33
CA ILE A 148 13.65 -14.41 -23.36
C ILE A 148 12.50 -14.76 -22.40
N ASP A 149 11.43 -15.35 -22.91
CA ASP A 149 10.33 -15.84 -22.10
C ASP A 149 10.08 -17.31 -22.42
N LYS A 150 10.77 -18.19 -21.68
CA LYS A 150 10.61 -19.65 -21.82
C LYS A 150 9.26 -20.13 -21.25
N GLY A 151 8.68 -19.37 -20.33
CA GLY A 151 7.51 -19.77 -19.53
C GLY A 151 6.19 -19.11 -19.95
N ALA A 152 6.19 -18.24 -20.95
CA ALA A 152 5.05 -17.41 -21.33
C ALA A 152 4.54 -16.51 -20.19
N GLU A 153 5.43 -16.04 -19.32
CA GLU A 153 5.06 -15.29 -18.12
C GLU A 153 4.91 -13.78 -18.33
N ILE A 154 5.57 -13.22 -19.34
CA ILE A 154 5.65 -11.77 -19.57
C ILE A 154 5.37 -11.32 -21.01
N PRO A 155 4.52 -12.00 -21.83
CA PRO A 155 4.31 -11.61 -23.21
C PRO A 155 3.76 -10.19 -23.36
N ASP A 156 2.78 -9.81 -22.52
CA ASP A 156 2.15 -8.49 -22.58
C ASP A 156 3.15 -7.36 -22.26
N ALA A 157 4.04 -7.60 -21.30
CA ALA A 157 5.07 -6.63 -20.93
C ALA A 157 6.11 -6.48 -22.05
N LEU A 158 6.44 -7.57 -22.77
CA LEU A 158 7.32 -7.52 -23.94
C LEU A 158 6.67 -6.76 -25.11
N PHE A 159 5.37 -6.94 -25.34
CA PHE A 159 4.63 -6.14 -26.32
C PHE A 159 4.57 -4.65 -25.94
N ALA A 160 4.45 -4.34 -24.64
CA ALA A 160 4.44 -2.96 -24.17
C ALA A 160 5.75 -2.21 -24.44
N PHE A 161 6.87 -2.90 -24.67
CA PHE A 161 8.11 -2.27 -25.14
C PHE A 161 8.08 -1.82 -26.60
N GLY A 162 7.04 -2.17 -27.37
CA GLY A 162 6.86 -1.77 -28.76
C GLY A 162 7.17 -2.85 -29.80
N ALA A 163 7.44 -4.09 -29.38
CA ALA A 163 7.64 -5.20 -30.30
C ALA A 163 6.35 -5.50 -31.08
N GLY A 164 6.46 -5.70 -32.39
CA GLY A 164 5.34 -6.17 -33.22
C GLY A 164 5.11 -7.68 -33.10
N ILE A 165 6.15 -8.44 -32.74
CA ILE A 165 6.10 -9.90 -32.54
C ILE A 165 6.84 -10.27 -31.25
N VAL A 166 6.28 -11.19 -30.46
CA VAL A 166 6.94 -11.81 -29.31
C VAL A 166 6.95 -13.31 -29.51
N GLU A 167 8.14 -13.90 -29.65
CA GLU A 167 8.31 -15.34 -29.75
C GLU A 167 8.55 -15.94 -28.35
N VAL A 168 7.54 -16.65 -27.84
CA VAL A 168 7.67 -17.46 -26.62
C VAL A 168 8.21 -18.82 -27.00
N GLY A 169 9.25 -19.32 -26.33
CA GLY A 169 9.88 -20.54 -26.79
C GLY A 169 11.02 -21.08 -25.94
N GLY A 170 11.49 -22.27 -26.32
CA GLY A 170 12.32 -23.15 -25.48
C GLY A 170 11.48 -24.16 -24.68
N ALA A 171 10.15 -24.14 -24.84
CA ALA A 171 9.25 -25.09 -24.21
C ALA A 171 9.41 -26.49 -24.82
N THR A 172 9.55 -27.49 -23.97
CA THR A 172 9.57 -28.91 -24.34
C THR A 172 8.29 -29.58 -23.83
N PRO A 173 7.80 -30.67 -24.47
CA PRO A 173 6.56 -31.33 -24.04
C PRO A 173 6.57 -31.84 -22.59
N LYS A 174 7.77 -32.06 -22.03
CA LYS A 174 7.99 -32.45 -20.63
C LYS A 174 9.00 -31.50 -20.03
N ALA A 175 8.73 -31.01 -18.83
CA ALA A 175 9.69 -30.19 -18.08
C ALA A 175 11.07 -30.86 -18.02
N GLN A 176 12.11 -30.11 -18.39
CA GLN A 176 13.50 -30.54 -18.35
C GLN A 176 14.24 -29.77 -17.25
N PRO A 177 15.15 -30.42 -16.49
CA PRO A 177 15.89 -29.77 -15.41
C PRO A 177 16.95 -28.75 -15.86
N GLY A 178 17.25 -28.64 -17.16
CA GLY A 178 18.31 -27.78 -17.69
C GLY A 178 19.72 -28.40 -17.57
N ASN A 179 20.75 -27.66 -18.01
CA ASN A 179 22.14 -28.08 -17.83
C ASN A 179 22.66 -27.68 -16.44
N GLU A 180 23.82 -28.22 -16.04
CA GLU A 180 24.50 -27.78 -14.83
C GLU A 180 24.98 -26.33 -14.99
N LYS A 181 24.71 -25.48 -13.99
CA LYS A 181 25.12 -24.06 -13.98
C LYS A 181 26.64 -23.91 -13.75
N PRO A 182 27.31 -22.91 -14.34
CA PRO A 182 26.78 -21.83 -15.18
C PRO A 182 26.64 -22.23 -16.66
N GLU A 183 25.47 -21.99 -17.24
CA GLU A 183 25.15 -22.29 -18.64
C GLU A 183 25.13 -21.06 -19.55
N SER A 184 25.07 -19.86 -18.96
CA SER A 184 25.09 -18.58 -19.65
C SER A 184 26.18 -17.67 -19.08
N PHE A 185 26.82 -16.89 -19.97
CA PHE A 185 27.91 -15.98 -19.62
C PHE A 185 27.54 -14.57 -20.10
N ALA A 186 27.75 -13.57 -19.24
CA ALA A 186 27.44 -12.16 -19.49
C ALA A 186 28.68 -11.32 -19.83
#